data_AF-A0A2G2MSW8-F1
#
_entry.id   AF-A0A2G2MSW8-F1
#
_cell.length_a   1.000
_cell.length_b   1.000
_cell.length_c   1.000
_cell.angle_alpha   90.00
_cell.angle_beta   90.00
_cell.angle_gamma   90.00
#
_symmetry.space_group_name_H-M   'P 1'
#
loop_
_entity.id
_entity.type
_entity.pdbx_description
1 polymer ?
#
loop_
_entity_poly.entity_id
_entity_poly.type
_entity_poly.pdbx_seq_one_letter_code
_entity_poly.pdbx_strand_id
1 'polypeptide(L)'
;MKKTLVIIGLALVLTTNYAVAATAGTVNGMEITVDEANKALKVLSKGEKTWKDLPDDGKKQLIQMMAPSKLVAAESKKSLTDKEKEAALAGFWMQKKMEATEISDKDAQAAYDKMKKQATEAKSTQKIPEFEAVKNSIKMQLAQEKVVGVLMKSAKIKVK
;
A
#
# COMPACT_ATOMS: atom_id res chain seq x y z
N MET A 1 -47.51 46.87 16.34
CA MET A 1 -48.09 45.75 15.56
C MET A 1 -46.95 44.81 15.17
N LYS A 2 -46.88 43.64 15.81
CA LYS A 2 -45.80 42.64 15.65
C LYS A 2 -46.10 41.81 14.40
N LYS A 3 -45.17 41.72 13.45
CA LYS A 3 -45.23 40.79 12.32
C LYS A 3 -44.20 39.68 12.57
N THR A 4 -44.68 38.53 13.01
CA THR A 4 -43.93 37.28 13.15
C THR A 4 -43.72 36.66 11.78
N LEU A 5 -42.49 36.65 11.31
CA LEU A 5 -42.06 35.84 10.16
C LEU A 5 -41.92 34.39 10.63
N VAL A 6 -42.83 33.54 10.19
CA VAL A 6 -42.76 32.09 10.32
C VAL A 6 -41.71 31.59 9.32
N ILE A 7 -40.53 31.22 9.81
CA ILE A 7 -39.51 30.53 9.02
C ILE A 7 -39.92 29.06 8.95
N ILE A 8 -40.45 28.66 7.80
CA ILE A 8 -40.72 27.27 7.45
C ILE A 8 -39.36 26.58 7.28
N GLY A 9 -39.03 25.68 8.21
CA GLY A 9 -37.84 24.85 8.16
C GLY A 9 -37.95 23.85 7.01
N LEU A 10 -37.11 24.04 5.98
CA LEU A 10 -36.91 23.04 4.94
C LEU A 10 -35.89 22.03 5.45
N ALA A 11 -36.34 20.96 6.09
CA ALA A 11 -35.51 19.81 6.40
C ALA A 11 -35.20 19.06 5.10
N LEU A 12 -34.06 19.39 4.48
CA LEU A 12 -33.51 18.67 3.34
C LEU A 12 -32.96 17.33 3.86
N VAL A 13 -33.83 16.31 3.90
CA VAL A 13 -33.40 14.92 4.16
C VAL A 13 -32.63 14.45 2.93
N LEU A 14 -31.31 14.58 2.97
CA LEU A 14 -30.39 13.91 2.05
C LEU A 14 -30.47 12.41 2.31
N THR A 15 -31.39 11.70 1.64
CA THR A 15 -31.33 10.24 1.55
C THR A 15 -30.18 9.90 0.60
N THR A 16 -28.99 9.69 1.15
CA THR A 16 -27.91 9.03 0.44
C THR A 16 -28.34 7.60 0.16
N ASN A 17 -28.72 7.31 -1.09
CA ASN A 17 -28.85 5.95 -1.59
C ASN A 17 -27.47 5.30 -1.57
N TYR A 18 -27.09 4.69 -0.44
CA TYR A 18 -25.97 3.77 -0.40
C TYR A 18 -26.38 2.55 -1.23
N ALA A 19 -25.94 2.50 -2.48
CA ALA A 19 -26.03 1.28 -3.28
C ALA A 19 -25.29 0.19 -2.50
N VAL A 20 -26.04 -0.74 -1.91
CA VAL A 20 -25.46 -1.91 -1.25
C VAL A 20 -24.75 -2.71 -2.34
N ALA A 21 -23.43 -2.86 -2.21
CA ALA A 21 -22.65 -3.63 -3.16
C ALA A 21 -23.13 -5.08 -3.16
N ALA A 22 -23.29 -5.68 -4.33
CA ALA A 22 -23.75 -7.06 -4.44
C ALA A 22 -22.73 -8.03 -3.82
N THR A 23 -23.19 -8.96 -3.00
CA THR A 23 -22.35 -9.96 -2.32
C THR A 23 -22.10 -11.16 -3.24
N ALA A 24 -20.83 -11.52 -3.44
CA ALA A 24 -20.40 -12.69 -4.18
C ALA A 24 -20.29 -13.95 -3.28
N GLY A 25 -19.99 -13.75 -2.01
CA GLY A 25 -19.93 -14.83 -1.02
C GLY A 25 -19.48 -14.33 0.34
N THR A 26 -19.38 -15.24 1.31
CA THR A 26 -18.89 -14.93 2.65
C THR A 26 -17.85 -15.93 3.11
N VAL A 27 -16.92 -15.47 3.95
CA VAL A 27 -15.91 -16.30 4.62
C VAL A 27 -15.96 -15.94 6.10
N ASN A 28 -16.38 -16.87 6.98
CA ASN A 28 -16.63 -16.60 8.40
C ASN A 28 -17.49 -15.34 8.65
N GLY A 29 -18.55 -15.16 7.85
CA GLY A 29 -19.42 -13.98 7.93
C GLY A 29 -18.82 -12.68 7.35
N MET A 30 -17.58 -12.70 6.87
CA MET A 30 -16.97 -11.57 6.17
C MET A 30 -17.39 -11.58 4.71
N GLU A 31 -17.96 -10.47 4.24
CA GLU A 31 -18.42 -10.36 2.86
C GLU A 31 -17.26 -10.24 1.86
N ILE A 32 -17.44 -10.93 0.75
CA ILE A 32 -16.70 -10.72 -0.49
C ILE A 32 -17.70 -10.19 -1.49
N THR A 33 -17.48 -8.97 -1.97
CA THR A 33 -18.35 -8.32 -2.94
C THR A 33 -18.08 -8.82 -4.36
N VAL A 34 -19.06 -8.66 -5.25
CA VAL A 34 -18.91 -8.94 -6.69
C VAL A 34 -17.78 -8.11 -7.29
N ASP A 35 -17.58 -6.87 -6.83
CA ASP A 35 -16.48 -6.02 -7.29
C ASP A 35 -15.11 -6.57 -6.90
N GLU A 36 -14.96 -7.08 -5.69
CA GLU A 36 -13.72 -7.73 -5.25
C GLU A 36 -13.46 -9.02 -6.04
N ALA A 37 -14.49 -9.81 -6.29
CA ALA A 37 -14.40 -11.01 -7.13
C ALA A 37 -13.99 -10.65 -8.57
N ASN A 38 -14.58 -9.59 -9.14
CA ASN A 38 -14.22 -9.09 -10.47
C ASN A 38 -12.79 -8.56 -10.53
N LYS A 39 -12.30 -7.87 -9.48
CA LYS A 39 -10.90 -7.43 -9.41
C LYS A 39 -9.93 -8.61 -9.41
N ALA A 40 -10.23 -9.65 -8.63
CA ALA A 40 -9.43 -10.88 -8.63
C ALA A 40 -9.45 -11.55 -10.01
N LEU A 41 -10.63 -11.70 -10.62
CA LEU A 41 -10.77 -12.29 -11.96
C LEU A 41 -10.06 -11.50 -13.05
N LYS A 42 -10.05 -10.16 -12.97
CA LYS A 42 -9.31 -9.32 -13.93
C LYS A 42 -7.82 -9.68 -13.95
N VAL A 43 -7.23 -9.96 -12.79
CA VAL A 43 -5.83 -10.39 -12.70
C VAL A 43 -5.66 -11.82 -13.21
N LEU A 44 -6.50 -12.74 -12.77
CA LEU A 44 -6.36 -14.18 -13.05
C LEU A 44 -6.67 -14.56 -14.50
N SER A 45 -7.66 -13.90 -15.10
CA SER A 45 -8.12 -14.13 -16.47
C SER A 45 -7.58 -13.10 -17.46
N LYS A 46 -6.67 -12.21 -17.04
CA LYS A 46 -6.21 -11.06 -17.84
C LYS A 46 -7.35 -10.19 -18.39
N GLY A 47 -8.49 -10.16 -17.69
CA GLY A 47 -9.67 -9.39 -18.05
C GLY A 47 -10.72 -10.12 -18.89
N GLU A 48 -10.52 -11.41 -19.20
CA GLU A 48 -11.44 -12.18 -20.05
C GLU A 48 -12.73 -12.61 -19.34
N LYS A 49 -12.70 -12.77 -18.01
CA LYS A 49 -13.85 -13.26 -17.24
C LYS A 49 -14.25 -12.30 -16.13
N THR A 50 -15.54 -12.27 -15.86
CA THR A 50 -16.17 -11.58 -14.72
C THR A 50 -17.00 -12.58 -13.91
N TRP A 51 -17.44 -12.16 -12.73
CA TRP A 51 -18.18 -12.99 -11.78
C TRP A 51 -19.40 -13.68 -12.38
N LYS A 52 -20.11 -12.99 -13.28
CA LYS A 52 -21.30 -13.51 -13.97
C LYS A 52 -20.97 -14.63 -14.96
N ASP A 53 -19.74 -14.67 -15.48
CA ASP A 53 -19.32 -15.63 -16.50
C ASP A 53 -18.86 -16.96 -15.88
N LEU A 54 -18.75 -17.01 -14.54
CA LEU A 54 -18.35 -18.22 -13.83
C LEU A 54 -19.55 -19.14 -13.58
N PRO A 55 -19.41 -20.46 -13.80
CA PRO A 55 -20.33 -21.44 -13.25
C PRO A 55 -20.20 -21.48 -11.72
N ASP A 56 -21.17 -22.09 -11.03
CA ASP A 56 -21.24 -22.06 -9.57
C ASP A 56 -20.02 -22.70 -8.88
N ASP A 57 -19.47 -23.78 -9.45
CA ASP A 57 -18.22 -24.37 -8.96
C ASP A 57 -17.03 -23.39 -9.10
N GLY A 58 -16.98 -22.66 -10.22
CA GLY A 58 -15.96 -21.63 -10.46
C GLY A 58 -16.09 -20.45 -9.49
N LYS A 59 -17.32 -20.04 -9.17
CA LYS A 59 -17.59 -19.02 -8.14
C LYS A 59 -17.09 -19.50 -6.77
N LYS A 60 -17.41 -20.74 -6.39
CA LYS A 60 -16.95 -21.33 -5.12
C LYS A 60 -15.42 -21.39 -5.03
N GLN A 61 -14.76 -21.83 -6.10
CA GLN A 61 -13.30 -21.89 -6.15
C GLN A 61 -12.66 -20.50 -6.04
N LEU A 62 -13.23 -19.48 -6.70
CA LEU A 62 -12.75 -18.11 -6.58
C LEU A 62 -12.86 -17.59 -5.15
N ILE A 63 -14.01 -17.79 -4.49
CA ILE A 63 -14.21 -17.40 -3.09
C ILE A 63 -13.22 -18.11 -2.16
N GLN A 64 -13.01 -19.42 -2.36
CA GLN A 64 -12.02 -20.19 -1.60
C GLN A 64 -10.60 -19.66 -1.78
N MET A 65 -10.21 -19.26 -2.99
CA MET A 65 -8.91 -18.67 -3.26
C MET A 65 -8.74 -17.28 -2.64
N MET A 66 -9.81 -16.50 -2.51
CA MET A 66 -9.80 -15.19 -1.86
C MET A 66 -9.80 -15.28 -0.32
N ALA A 67 -10.31 -16.40 0.23
CA ALA A 67 -10.50 -16.60 1.66
C ALA A 67 -9.23 -16.39 2.52
N PRO A 68 -8.03 -16.91 2.17
CA PRO A 68 -6.84 -16.69 2.97
C PRO A 68 -6.51 -15.21 3.16
N SER A 69 -6.57 -14.41 2.09
CA SER A 69 -6.29 -12.97 2.17
C SER A 69 -7.29 -12.24 3.08
N LYS A 70 -8.56 -12.62 3.02
CA LYS A 70 -9.63 -12.06 3.86
C LYS A 70 -9.44 -12.42 5.33
N LEU A 71 -9.10 -13.68 5.62
CA LEU A 71 -8.81 -14.15 6.97
C LEU A 71 -7.59 -13.45 7.57
N VAL A 72 -6.49 -13.32 6.83
CA VAL A 72 -5.29 -12.58 7.26
C VAL A 72 -5.61 -11.09 7.48
N ALA A 73 -6.40 -10.47 6.60
CA ALA A 73 -6.79 -9.08 6.76
C ALA A 73 -7.68 -8.86 8.00
N ALA A 74 -8.54 -9.80 8.33
CA ALA A 74 -9.37 -9.71 9.53
C ALA A 74 -8.55 -9.93 10.81
N GLU A 75 -7.69 -10.95 10.83
CA GLU A 75 -6.86 -11.23 12.00
C GLU A 75 -5.83 -10.13 12.23
N SER A 76 -5.23 -9.56 11.18
CA SER A 76 -4.29 -8.43 11.32
C SER A 76 -4.97 -7.17 11.89
N LYS A 77 -6.22 -6.90 11.51
CA LYS A 77 -6.99 -5.79 12.11
C LYS A 77 -7.25 -5.99 13.60
N LYS A 78 -7.54 -7.23 14.00
CA LYS A 78 -7.85 -7.62 15.37
C LYS A 78 -6.62 -7.70 16.27
N SER A 79 -5.53 -8.28 15.78
CA SER A 79 -4.35 -8.63 16.58
C SER A 79 -3.30 -7.53 16.65
N LEU A 80 -3.16 -6.69 15.63
CA LEU A 80 -2.14 -5.65 15.61
C LEU A 80 -2.56 -4.40 16.40
N THR A 81 -1.62 -3.88 17.18
CA THR A 81 -1.72 -2.58 17.83
C THR A 81 -1.67 -1.45 16.81
N ASP A 82 -2.12 -0.25 17.19
CA ASP A 82 -2.09 0.91 16.30
C ASP A 82 -0.66 1.29 15.87
N LYS A 83 0.32 1.12 16.77
CA LYS A 83 1.74 1.35 16.45
C LYS A 83 2.26 0.37 15.40
N GLU A 84 1.87 -0.91 15.49
CA GLU A 84 2.25 -1.92 14.51
C GLU A 84 1.56 -1.68 13.16
N LYS A 85 0.28 -1.27 13.18
CA LYS A 85 -0.46 -0.87 11.97
C LYS A 85 0.20 0.33 11.29
N GLU A 86 0.57 1.35 12.06
CA GLU A 86 1.28 2.52 11.54
C GLU A 86 2.62 2.13 10.93
N ALA A 87 3.42 1.32 11.62
CA ALA A 87 4.70 0.84 11.11
C ALA A 87 4.54 0.02 9.82
N ALA A 88 3.54 -0.87 9.76
CA ALA A 88 3.26 -1.67 8.57
C ALA A 88 2.82 -0.80 7.38
N LEU A 89 1.94 0.19 7.60
CA LEU A 89 1.49 1.12 6.57
C LEU A 89 2.62 2.02 6.08
N ALA A 90 3.42 2.56 7.00
CA ALA A 90 4.58 3.39 6.66
C ALA A 90 5.62 2.59 5.87
N GLY A 91 5.93 1.36 6.31
CA GLY A 91 6.82 0.44 5.60
C GLY A 91 6.32 0.09 4.21
N PHE A 92 5.04 -0.27 4.07
CA PHE A 92 4.43 -0.56 2.76
C PHE A 92 4.46 0.65 1.82
N TRP A 93 4.11 1.84 2.34
CA TRP A 93 4.18 3.08 1.57
C TRP A 93 5.62 3.37 1.11
N MET A 94 6.58 3.17 1.99
CA MET A 94 8.01 3.38 1.70
C MET A 94 8.48 2.42 0.61
N GLN A 95 8.16 1.12 0.72
CA GLN A 95 8.47 0.13 -0.31
C GLN A 95 7.92 0.55 -1.67
N LYS A 96 6.63 0.90 -1.73
CA LYS A 96 5.99 1.35 -2.98
C LYS A 96 6.67 2.58 -3.59
N LYS A 97 7.13 3.52 -2.77
CA LYS A 97 7.84 4.71 -3.23
C LYS A 97 9.26 4.41 -3.70
N MET A 98 9.96 3.49 -3.04
CA MET A 98 11.28 3.03 -3.47
C MET A 98 11.20 2.30 -4.81
N GLU A 99 10.24 1.40 -4.99
CA GLU A 99 10.02 0.68 -6.27
C GLU A 99 9.74 1.63 -7.43
N ALA A 100 8.98 2.70 -7.18
CA ALA A 100 8.71 3.73 -8.19
C ALA A 100 9.88 4.71 -8.40
N THR A 101 10.93 4.64 -7.58
CA THR A 101 12.09 5.53 -7.65
C THR A 101 13.21 4.84 -8.44
N GLU A 102 13.37 5.23 -9.69
CA GLU A 102 14.46 4.71 -10.51
C GLU A 102 15.82 5.27 -10.06
N ILE A 103 16.78 4.35 -9.88
CA ILE A 103 18.19 4.64 -9.60
C ILE A 103 19.04 4.02 -10.71
N SER A 104 19.81 4.86 -11.39
CA SER A 104 20.67 4.42 -12.49
C SER A 104 21.85 3.59 -11.98
N ASP A 105 22.39 2.72 -12.83
CA ASP A 105 23.62 1.97 -12.51
C ASP A 105 24.79 2.92 -12.25
N LYS A 106 24.83 4.05 -12.95
CA LYS A 106 25.85 5.08 -12.77
C LYS A 106 25.77 5.72 -11.38
N ASP A 107 24.58 6.03 -10.89
CA ASP A 107 24.39 6.59 -9.55
C ASP A 107 24.76 5.58 -8.47
N ALA A 108 24.41 4.30 -8.68
CA ALA A 108 24.80 3.23 -7.78
C ALA A 108 26.33 3.04 -7.75
N GLN A 109 27.00 3.06 -8.90
CA GLN A 109 28.45 2.98 -8.99
C GLN A 109 29.12 4.16 -8.28
N ALA A 110 28.63 5.38 -8.51
CA ALA A 110 29.18 6.57 -7.85
C ALA A 110 29.05 6.50 -6.31
N ALA A 111 27.93 5.99 -5.79
CA ALA A 111 27.74 5.78 -4.37
C ALA A 111 28.68 4.68 -3.82
N TYR A 112 28.87 3.59 -4.57
CA TYR A 112 29.82 2.54 -4.23
C TYR A 112 31.27 3.04 -4.17
N ASP A 113 31.70 3.81 -5.17
CA ASP A 113 33.05 4.36 -5.23
C ASP A 113 33.30 5.36 -4.08
N LYS A 114 32.29 6.17 -3.75
CA LYS A 114 32.34 7.05 -2.58
C LYS A 114 32.48 6.27 -1.28
N MET A 115 31.70 5.19 -1.10
CA MET A 115 31.80 4.31 0.06
C MET A 115 33.21 3.68 0.15
N LYS A 116 33.75 3.18 -0.97
CA LYS A 116 35.13 2.65 -1.04
C LYS A 116 36.15 3.68 -0.58
N LYS A 117 36.07 4.89 -1.14
CA LYS A 117 36.97 6.00 -0.78
C LYS A 117 36.91 6.32 0.72
N GLN A 118 35.71 6.43 1.27
CA GLN A 118 35.51 6.69 2.70
C GLN A 118 36.09 5.58 3.58
N ALA A 119 35.93 4.31 3.18
CA ALA A 119 36.50 3.19 3.91
C ALA A 119 38.04 3.19 3.87
N THR A 120 38.65 3.57 2.74
CA THR A 120 40.11 3.75 2.62
C THR A 120 40.60 4.90 3.50
N GLU A 121 39.93 6.05 3.48
CA GLU A 121 40.26 7.22 4.32
C GLU A 121 40.13 6.89 5.82
N ALA A 122 39.12 6.11 6.19
CA ALA A 122 38.91 5.63 7.56
C ALA A 122 39.86 4.49 7.97
N LYS A 123 40.77 4.04 7.09
CA LYS A 123 41.67 2.89 7.32
C LYS A 123 40.92 1.63 7.75
N SER A 124 39.72 1.41 7.20
CA SER A 124 38.89 0.26 7.54
C SER A 124 39.58 -1.04 7.12
N THR A 125 39.57 -2.03 8.00
CA THR A 125 40.06 -3.39 7.73
C THR A 125 38.97 -4.31 7.18
N GLN A 126 37.74 -3.81 7.04
CA GLN A 126 36.63 -4.58 6.51
C GLN A 126 36.78 -4.83 5.02
N LYS A 127 36.56 -6.07 4.60
CA LYS A 127 36.54 -6.44 3.19
C LYS A 127 35.31 -5.81 2.52
N ILE A 128 35.55 -4.97 1.52
CA ILE A 128 34.49 -4.36 0.73
C ILE A 128 34.07 -5.34 -0.37
N PRO A 129 32.79 -5.75 -0.43
CA PRO A 129 32.29 -6.62 -1.50
C PRO A 129 32.41 -5.97 -2.87
N GLU A 130 32.43 -6.78 -3.93
CA GLU A 130 32.40 -6.28 -5.31
C GLU A 130 31.08 -5.58 -5.64
N PHE A 131 31.13 -4.60 -6.56
CA PHE A 131 29.98 -3.76 -6.90
C PHE A 131 28.74 -4.57 -7.28
N GLU A 132 28.88 -5.53 -8.20
CA GLU A 132 27.76 -6.34 -8.67
C GLU A 132 27.07 -7.12 -7.54
N ALA A 133 27.80 -7.52 -6.49
CA ALA A 133 27.21 -8.22 -5.35
C ALA A 133 26.34 -7.32 -4.47
N VAL A 134 26.60 -6.01 -4.46
CA VAL A 134 25.90 -5.04 -3.60
C VAL A 134 25.07 -4.01 -4.37
N LYS A 135 25.14 -4.01 -5.69
CA LYS A 135 24.49 -3.06 -6.60
C LYS A 135 23.02 -2.82 -6.26
N ASN A 136 22.25 -3.91 -6.10
CA ASN A 136 20.83 -3.81 -5.78
C ASN A 136 20.58 -3.22 -4.38
N SER A 137 21.40 -3.59 -3.39
CA SER A 137 21.32 -3.02 -2.04
C SER A 137 21.60 -1.52 -2.05
N ILE A 138 22.64 -1.09 -2.79
CA ILE A 138 22.99 0.33 -2.95
C ILE A 138 21.86 1.08 -3.64
N LYS A 139 21.26 0.53 -4.69
CA LYS A 139 20.10 1.14 -5.35
C LYS A 139 18.93 1.32 -4.39
N MET A 140 18.62 0.30 -3.59
CA MET A 140 17.54 0.40 -2.59
C MET A 140 17.84 1.48 -1.54
N GLN A 141 19.08 1.55 -1.05
CA GLN A 141 19.49 2.59 -0.10
C GLN A 141 19.37 3.99 -0.71
N LEU A 142 19.85 4.20 -1.93
CA LEU A 142 19.73 5.49 -2.62
C LEU A 142 18.27 5.87 -2.88
N ALA A 143 17.41 4.91 -3.23
CA ALA A 143 15.98 5.13 -3.38
C ALA A 143 15.37 5.56 -2.04
N GLN A 144 15.73 4.89 -0.94
CA GLN A 144 15.29 5.26 0.41
C GLN A 144 15.70 6.69 0.77
N GLU A 145 16.98 7.02 0.61
CA GLU A 145 17.53 8.34 0.90
C GLU A 145 16.81 9.44 0.08
N LYS A 146 16.54 9.17 -1.19
CA LYS A 146 15.82 10.10 -2.07
C LYS A 146 14.38 10.32 -1.61
N VAL A 147 13.65 9.25 -1.29
CA VAL A 147 12.26 9.35 -0.81
C VAL A 147 12.19 10.09 0.52
N VAL A 148 13.03 9.72 1.50
CA VAL A 148 13.09 10.40 2.81
C VAL A 148 13.53 11.85 2.65
N GLY A 149 14.52 12.12 1.81
CA GLY A 149 15.01 13.46 1.53
C GLY A 149 13.91 14.40 1.00
N VAL A 150 13.01 13.90 0.16
CA VAL A 150 11.83 14.67 -0.30
C VAL A 150 10.90 15.01 0.86
N LEU A 151 10.61 14.05 1.74
CA LEU A 151 9.76 14.30 2.92
C LEU A 151 10.40 15.32 3.86
N MET A 152 11.70 15.16 4.15
CA MET A 152 12.45 16.02 5.05
C MET A 152 12.50 17.47 4.58
N LYS A 153 12.55 17.74 3.28
CA LYS A 153 12.47 19.11 2.73
C LYS A 153 11.19 19.85 3.13
N SER A 154 10.10 19.11 3.36
CA SER A 154 8.80 19.66 3.78
C SER A 154 8.56 19.57 5.29
N ALA A 155 9.46 18.93 6.04
CA ALA A 155 9.27 18.67 7.46
C ALA A 155 9.47 19.96 8.29
N LYS A 156 8.48 20.30 9.12
CA LYS A 156 8.57 21.39 10.10
C LYS A 156 8.93 20.80 11.46
N ILE A 157 10.22 20.75 11.76
CA ILE A 157 10.73 20.20 13.02
C ILE A 157 10.76 21.30 14.07
N LYS A 158 10.10 21.08 15.21
CA LYS A 158 10.11 21.96 16.39
C LYS A 158 10.58 21.17 17.59
N VAL A 159 11.56 21.69 18.30
CA VAL A 159 11.98 21.16 19.61
C VAL A 159 11.12 21.85 20.67
N LYS A 160 10.66 21.09 21.67
CA LYS A 160 9.95 21.61 22.85
C LYS A 160 10.88 21.66 24.04
#